data_AF-A0A9C8T0T8-F1
#
_entry.id   AF-A0A9C8T0T8-F1
#
_cell.length_a   1.000
_cell.length_b   1.000
_cell.length_c   1.000
_cell.angle_alpha   90.00
_cell.angle_beta   90.00
_cell.angle_gamma   90.00
#
_symmetry.space_group_name_H-M   'P 1'
#
loop_
_entity.id
_entity.type
_entity.pdbx_description
1 polymer ?
#
loop_
_entity_poly.entity_id
_entity_poly.type
_entity_poly.pdbx_seq_one_letter_code
_entity_poly.pdbx_strand_id
1 'polypeptide(L)'
;MKRVLLTLVFFGLVTMITVPAPATDQDTGAATASETASVQDVTAAPARAAAAQADDTAAQAPAADQAAPEQATEQTTEQSAAGAETAGDGNELKPVPLTNADCVKCHFDIARDLDAHGSAHLEVNCTGCHEEHPPAGTNAIPSCADCHDPGESDHFALKNCTACHNPHHPLELTFTTVAETKPACLTCHPDKGEEMEAHPSAHADQDCNSCHNQHGLGEGQYQTCLDCHEGHSPDMTIDDCLKCHKPHSPTDITYGEDIPVAYCASCHEDIAATLAESGSKHSELSCVECHDGRHGKITPCVDCHDQPHDPYMHEKFPECVTCHRDPHNLAR
;
A
#
# COMPACT_ATOMS: atom_id res chain seq x y z
N MET A 1 41.91 36.09 32.59
CA MET A 1 42.67 35.63 31.41
C MET A 1 41.67 35.23 30.34
N LYS A 2 41.39 36.13 29.38
CA LYS A 2 40.44 35.92 28.27
C LYS A 2 41.17 35.20 27.14
N ARG A 3 40.72 34.01 26.75
CA ARG A 3 41.19 33.31 25.54
C ARG A 3 40.23 33.63 24.39
N VAL A 4 40.73 34.39 23.42
CA VAL A 4 40.08 34.70 22.15
C VAL A 4 40.37 33.55 21.21
N LEU A 5 39.32 32.89 20.71
CA LEU A 5 39.41 31.85 19.68
C LEU A 5 39.29 32.55 18.31
N LEU A 6 40.36 32.49 17.52
CA LEU A 6 40.46 33.08 16.19
C LEU A 6 40.11 32.00 15.16
N THR A 7 38.93 32.09 14.55
CA THR A 7 38.51 31.18 13.47
C THR A 7 38.97 31.76 12.14
N LEU A 8 39.90 31.08 11.48
CA LEU A 8 40.38 31.38 10.13
C LEU A 8 39.36 30.90 9.09
N VAL A 9 38.80 31.83 8.31
CA VAL A 9 37.94 31.55 7.15
C VAL A 9 38.83 31.40 5.92
N PHE A 10 38.86 30.20 5.33
CA PHE A 10 39.49 29.96 4.03
C PHE A 10 38.46 30.19 2.91
N PHE A 11 38.66 31.25 2.13
CA PHE A 11 37.95 31.50 0.87
C PHE A 11 38.58 30.64 -0.24
N GLY A 12 37.88 29.61 -0.69
CA GLY A 12 38.21 28.82 -1.88
C GLY A 12 37.66 29.49 -3.14
N LEU A 13 38.57 29.91 -4.02
CA LEU A 13 38.27 30.50 -5.32
C LEU A 13 37.96 29.38 -6.33
N VAL A 14 36.70 29.27 -6.77
CA VAL A 14 36.30 28.36 -7.86
C VAL A 14 36.39 29.10 -9.19
N THR A 15 37.38 28.73 -10.00
CA THR A 15 37.58 29.25 -11.35
C THR A 15 36.65 28.51 -12.31
N MET A 16 35.67 29.20 -12.90
CA MET A 16 34.84 28.66 -13.97
C MET A 16 35.62 28.61 -15.28
N ILE A 17 35.73 27.41 -15.86
CA ILE A 17 36.27 27.18 -17.20
C ILE A 17 35.08 27.03 -18.15
N THR A 18 34.86 28.02 -19.01
CA THR A 18 33.89 27.97 -20.12
C THR A 18 34.52 27.28 -21.32
N VAL A 19 33.90 26.23 -21.83
CA VAL A 19 34.24 25.57 -23.10
C VAL A 19 33.14 25.89 -24.12
N PRO A 20 33.44 26.42 -25.33
CA PRO A 20 32.42 26.71 -26.32
C PRO A 20 32.29 25.66 -27.44
N ALA A 21 31.07 25.63 -28.02
CA ALA A 21 30.69 25.27 -29.40
C ALA A 21 30.48 23.76 -29.71
N PRO A 22 29.62 23.36 -30.69
CA PRO A 22 29.36 24.05 -31.95
C PRO A 22 27.91 24.34 -32.33
N ALA A 23 27.76 25.31 -33.23
CA ALA A 23 26.55 25.60 -33.99
C ALA A 23 26.32 24.52 -35.06
N THR A 24 25.05 24.19 -35.32
CA THR A 24 24.62 23.44 -36.49
C THR A 24 23.34 24.04 -37.08
N ASP A 25 23.30 23.96 -38.40
CA ASP A 25 22.53 24.73 -39.38
C ASP A 25 21.03 24.87 -39.18
N GLN A 26 20.58 26.06 -39.59
CA GLN A 26 19.24 26.28 -40.13
C GLN A 26 19.17 25.63 -41.52
N ASP A 27 18.16 24.79 -41.75
CA ASP A 27 17.63 24.61 -43.09
C ASP A 27 16.10 24.70 -43.08
N THR A 28 15.67 25.22 -44.21
CA THR A 28 14.41 25.79 -44.65
C THR A 28 13.33 24.74 -44.90
N GLY A 29 12.06 25.17 -44.81
CA GLY A 29 11.05 24.66 -45.73
C GLY A 29 9.67 24.31 -45.19
N ALA A 30 8.68 24.97 -45.78
CA ALA A 30 7.33 24.51 -46.07
C ALA A 30 6.24 24.59 -44.96
N ALA A 31 5.52 25.70 -45.03
CA ALA A 31 4.09 25.75 -44.78
C ALA A 31 3.33 24.63 -45.54
N THR A 32 2.30 24.04 -44.92
CA THR A 32 0.96 23.91 -45.52
C THR A 32 -0.09 23.54 -44.46
N ALA A 33 -1.27 24.13 -44.66
CA ALA A 33 -2.61 23.61 -44.38
C ALA A 33 -3.04 23.33 -42.94
N SER A 34 -3.71 24.35 -42.40
CA SER A 34 -4.90 24.24 -41.56
C SER A 34 -5.94 23.28 -42.19
N GLU A 35 -6.26 22.19 -41.50
CA GLU A 35 -7.51 21.44 -41.72
C GLU A 35 -8.31 21.42 -40.41
N THR A 36 -9.40 22.17 -40.43
CA THR A 36 -10.51 22.07 -39.50
C THR A 36 -11.21 20.73 -39.73
N ALA A 37 -11.13 19.81 -38.76
CA ALA A 37 -11.97 18.61 -38.73
C ALA A 37 -12.96 18.70 -37.57
N SER A 38 -14.23 18.69 -37.95
CA SER A 38 -15.42 18.76 -37.13
C SER A 38 -15.56 17.58 -36.18
N VAL A 39 -16.09 17.89 -35.00
CA VAL A 39 -16.70 16.98 -34.03
C VAL A 39 -17.74 16.08 -34.71
N GLN A 40 -17.53 14.76 -34.66
CA GLN A 40 -18.59 13.76 -34.76
C GLN A 40 -18.26 12.60 -33.80
N ASP A 41 -19.07 12.53 -32.75
CA ASP A 41 -19.75 11.33 -32.25
C ASP A 41 -18.96 10.01 -32.27
N VAL A 42 -18.43 9.62 -31.10
CA VAL A 42 -18.12 8.22 -30.79
C VAL A 42 -18.95 7.79 -29.60
N THR A 43 -20.15 7.34 -29.93
CA THR A 43 -20.97 6.45 -29.13
C THR A 43 -20.18 5.20 -28.74
N ALA A 44 -20.28 4.85 -27.45
CA ALA A 44 -20.06 3.55 -26.81
C ALA A 44 -19.57 2.39 -27.70
N ALA A 45 -18.36 1.89 -27.40
CA ALA A 45 -17.95 0.54 -27.75
C ALA A 45 -18.14 -0.40 -26.54
N PRO A 46 -18.60 -1.65 -26.75
CA PRO A 46 -19.04 -2.54 -25.68
C PRO A 46 -17.87 -3.26 -24.99
N ALA A 47 -18.09 -3.55 -23.71
CA ALA A 47 -17.30 -4.45 -22.88
C ALA A 47 -17.09 -5.80 -23.58
N ARG A 48 -15.82 -6.22 -23.69
CA ARG A 48 -15.47 -7.59 -24.06
C ARG A 48 -15.71 -8.50 -22.85
N ALA A 49 -16.74 -9.34 -22.96
CA ALA A 49 -16.92 -10.50 -22.11
C ALA A 49 -15.77 -11.49 -22.35
N ALA A 50 -14.94 -11.74 -21.34
CA ALA A 50 -14.07 -12.90 -21.29
C ALA A 50 -14.85 -14.04 -20.62
N ALA A 51 -15.15 -15.08 -21.39
CA ALA A 51 -15.71 -16.32 -20.90
C ALA A 51 -14.65 -17.08 -20.11
N ALA A 52 -14.89 -17.30 -18.82
CA ALA A 52 -14.13 -18.25 -18.01
C ALA A 52 -14.54 -19.67 -18.39
N GLN A 53 -13.60 -20.46 -18.90
CA GLN A 53 -13.71 -21.91 -18.96
C GLN A 53 -13.08 -22.46 -17.68
N ALA A 54 -13.89 -23.19 -16.92
CA ALA A 54 -13.45 -23.94 -15.75
C ALA A 54 -12.71 -25.21 -16.21
N ASP A 55 -11.45 -25.34 -15.83
CA ASP A 55 -10.74 -26.61 -15.84
C ASP A 55 -10.47 -27.03 -14.38
N ASP A 56 -11.12 -28.13 -14.03
CA ASP A 56 -11.09 -28.83 -12.75
C ASP A 56 -9.82 -29.69 -12.72
N THR A 57 -8.78 -29.25 -12.02
CA THR A 57 -7.64 -30.12 -11.67
C THR A 57 -7.18 -29.85 -10.25
N ALA A 58 -7.62 -30.73 -9.35
CA ALA A 58 -7.10 -30.88 -8.01
C ALA A 58 -5.60 -31.24 -8.06
N ALA A 59 -4.74 -30.30 -7.66
CA ALA A 59 -3.32 -30.56 -7.42
C ALA A 59 -3.13 -31.03 -5.97
N GLN A 60 -2.83 -32.32 -5.84
CA GLN A 60 -2.39 -32.98 -4.62
C GLN A 60 -0.98 -32.50 -4.25
N ALA A 61 -0.79 -32.07 -3.00
CA ALA A 61 0.53 -31.81 -2.44
C ALA A 61 1.26 -33.13 -2.17
N PRO A 62 2.58 -33.23 -2.43
CA PRO A 62 3.33 -34.46 -2.19
C PRO A 62 3.65 -34.63 -0.70
N ALA A 63 3.23 -35.78 -0.16
CA ALA A 63 3.69 -36.28 1.13
C ALA A 63 5.19 -36.64 1.03
N ALA A 64 5.99 -36.10 1.95
CA ALA A 64 7.38 -36.49 2.12
C ALA A 64 7.44 -37.84 2.85
N ASP A 65 7.66 -38.89 2.06
CA ASP A 65 8.05 -40.23 2.48
C ASP A 65 9.55 -40.21 2.86
N GLN A 66 9.87 -40.55 4.11
CA GLN A 66 11.20 -41.02 4.49
C GLN A 66 11.07 -42.22 5.42
N ALA A 67 10.92 -43.40 4.82
CA ALA A 67 11.25 -44.68 5.42
C ALA A 67 12.50 -45.28 4.75
N ALA A 68 13.52 -45.60 5.54
CA ALA A 68 14.61 -46.54 5.20
C ALA A 68 15.30 -47.02 6.51
N PRO A 69 16.00 -48.16 6.53
CA PRO A 69 15.48 -49.38 7.14
C PRO A 69 16.34 -49.94 8.29
N GLU A 70 15.78 -50.90 9.01
CA GLU A 70 16.46 -51.69 10.04
C GLU A 70 17.37 -52.80 9.49
N GLN A 71 18.61 -52.80 10.01
CA GLN A 71 19.47 -53.90 10.49
C GLN A 71 19.99 -55.02 9.57
N ALA A 72 21.32 -55.25 9.64
CA ALA A 72 21.92 -56.45 10.25
C ALA A 72 23.45 -56.46 10.11
N THR A 73 24.18 -56.49 11.23
CA THR A 73 25.45 -57.23 11.34
C THR A 73 25.61 -57.78 12.75
N GLU A 74 25.78 -59.10 12.82
CA GLU A 74 26.16 -59.88 14.00
C GLU A 74 27.52 -59.42 14.55
N GLN A 75 27.62 -59.26 15.87
CA GLN A 75 28.83 -59.61 16.60
C GLN A 75 28.44 -60.28 17.93
N THR A 76 28.72 -61.57 17.97
CA THR A 76 28.77 -62.41 19.16
C THR A 76 30.00 -62.05 19.99
N THR A 77 29.83 -61.94 21.30
CA THR A 77 30.83 -62.41 22.28
C THR A 77 30.13 -62.61 23.63
N GLU A 78 30.13 -63.87 24.08
CA GLU A 78 29.88 -64.28 25.45
C GLU A 78 30.82 -63.54 26.41
N GLN A 79 30.30 -63.09 27.57
CA GLN A 79 30.79 -63.59 28.84
C GLN A 79 29.90 -63.24 30.05
N SER A 80 29.55 -64.32 30.74
CA SER A 80 29.39 -64.48 32.19
C SER A 80 28.16 -63.89 32.89
N ALA A 81 27.17 -64.75 33.06
CA ALA A 81 26.19 -64.67 34.13
C ALA A 81 26.82 -65.00 35.50
N ALA A 82 26.62 -64.12 36.48
CA ALA A 82 26.54 -64.47 37.90
C ALA A 82 25.80 -63.35 38.65
N GLY A 83 24.68 -63.69 39.29
CA GLY A 83 23.96 -62.80 40.22
C GLY A 83 22.50 -62.55 39.84
N ALA A 84 21.69 -63.61 39.84
CA ALA A 84 20.24 -63.45 39.96
C ALA A 84 19.89 -63.38 41.44
N GLU A 85 19.45 -62.22 41.90
CA GLU A 85 18.62 -62.09 43.10
C GLU A 85 17.44 -61.17 42.77
N THR A 86 16.28 -61.66 43.19
CA THR A 86 14.95 -61.41 42.62
C THR A 86 14.26 -60.19 43.21
N ALA A 87 13.49 -59.53 42.34
CA ALA A 87 12.17 -58.92 42.58
C ALA A 87 12.04 -57.91 43.74
N GLY A 88 12.03 -56.63 43.37
CA GLY A 88 11.31 -55.57 44.08
C GLY A 88 10.26 -54.98 43.13
N ASP A 89 9.04 -54.86 43.65
CA ASP A 89 7.76 -54.51 43.01
C ASP A 89 7.76 -53.60 41.77
N GLY A 90 6.85 -53.93 40.85
CA GLY A 90 6.52 -53.17 39.66
C GLY A 90 6.18 -51.72 39.97
N ASN A 91 7.14 -50.83 39.75
CA ASN A 91 6.91 -49.41 39.74
C ASN A 91 6.46 -49.00 38.34
N GLU A 92 5.15 -49.00 38.12
CA GLU A 92 4.55 -48.36 36.95
C GLU A 92 5.02 -46.89 36.93
N LEU A 93 5.85 -46.54 35.94
CA LEU A 93 6.35 -45.18 35.77
C LEU A 93 5.16 -44.29 35.44
N LYS A 94 4.61 -43.63 36.45
CA LYS A 94 3.58 -42.62 36.24
C LYS A 94 4.22 -41.47 35.46
N PRO A 95 3.67 -41.08 34.30
CA PRO A 95 4.21 -39.97 33.54
C PRO A 95 4.14 -38.72 34.39
N VAL A 96 5.31 -38.08 34.58
CA VAL A 96 5.40 -36.76 35.21
C VAL A 96 4.94 -35.74 34.16
N PRO A 97 3.98 -34.85 34.48
CA PRO A 97 3.56 -33.80 33.55
C PRO A 97 4.74 -32.90 33.19
N LEU A 98 4.85 -32.54 31.92
CA LEU A 98 5.86 -31.58 31.45
C LEU A 98 5.61 -30.21 32.05
N THR A 99 6.68 -29.49 32.38
CA THR A 99 6.64 -28.09 32.80
C THR A 99 7.17 -27.17 31.69
N ASN A 100 6.90 -25.87 31.77
CA ASN A 100 7.49 -24.89 30.82
C ASN A 100 9.03 -24.97 30.76
N ALA A 101 9.68 -25.23 31.89
CA ALA A 101 11.14 -25.38 31.94
C ALA A 101 11.63 -26.62 31.18
N ASP A 102 10.78 -27.64 30.99
CA ASP A 102 11.09 -28.81 30.18
C ASP A 102 10.92 -28.51 28.69
N CYS A 103 9.89 -27.75 28.31
CA CYS A 103 9.64 -27.35 26.92
C CYS A 103 10.85 -26.63 26.30
N VAL A 104 11.44 -25.68 27.03
CA VAL A 104 12.57 -24.85 26.54
C VAL A 104 13.84 -25.68 26.29
N LYS A 105 14.00 -26.85 26.92
CA LYS A 105 15.17 -27.72 26.70
C LYS A 105 15.22 -28.29 25.29
N CYS A 106 14.08 -28.39 24.62
CA CYS A 106 13.96 -28.92 23.26
C CYS A 106 13.46 -27.87 22.25
N HIS A 107 12.53 -27.00 22.65
CA HIS A 107 11.96 -25.93 21.80
C HIS A 107 12.64 -24.58 22.05
N PHE A 108 13.97 -24.56 21.99
CA PHE A 108 14.76 -23.37 22.30
C PHE A 108 14.45 -22.19 21.38
N ASP A 109 14.37 -22.42 20.07
CA ASP A 109 14.11 -21.34 19.11
C ASP A 109 12.72 -20.72 19.28
N ILE A 110 11.71 -21.55 19.56
CA ILE A 110 10.34 -21.10 19.83
C ILE A 110 10.29 -20.29 21.13
N ALA A 111 10.97 -20.75 22.18
CA ALA A 111 11.05 -20.02 23.44
C ALA A 111 11.72 -18.65 23.27
N ARG A 112 12.79 -18.57 22.47
CA ARG A 112 13.45 -17.30 22.12
C ARG A 112 12.51 -16.39 21.33
N ASP A 113 11.77 -16.94 20.38
CA ASP A 113 10.84 -16.17 19.55
C ASP A 113 9.69 -15.58 20.39
N LEU A 114 9.09 -16.39 21.25
CA LEU A 114 8.05 -15.95 22.18
C LEU A 114 8.56 -14.89 23.16
N ASP A 115 9.79 -15.02 23.66
CA ASP A 115 10.41 -14.02 24.55
C ASP A 115 10.63 -12.67 23.85
N ALA A 116 11.01 -12.70 22.58
CA ALA A 116 11.29 -11.49 21.80
C ALA A 116 10.03 -10.82 21.24
N HIS A 117 9.05 -11.61 20.79
CA HIS A 117 7.95 -11.15 19.94
C HIS A 117 6.56 -11.66 20.36
N GLY A 118 6.47 -12.47 21.42
CA GLY A 118 5.24 -13.14 21.85
C GLY A 118 4.13 -12.24 22.35
N SER A 119 4.42 -10.96 22.62
CA SER A 119 3.42 -9.99 23.07
C SER A 119 2.62 -10.53 24.27
N ALA A 120 1.29 -10.43 24.28
CA ALA A 120 0.46 -10.97 25.36
C ALA A 120 0.53 -12.50 25.50
N HIS A 121 0.93 -13.24 24.46
CA HIS A 121 1.05 -14.71 24.55
C HIS A 121 2.21 -15.16 25.43
N LEU A 122 3.18 -14.28 25.72
CA LEU A 122 4.25 -14.55 26.68
C LEU A 122 3.69 -14.94 28.07
N GLU A 123 2.57 -14.33 28.48
CA GLU A 123 1.93 -14.55 29.79
C GLU A 123 1.12 -15.86 29.86
N VAL A 124 0.76 -16.44 28.71
CA VAL A 124 -0.01 -17.70 28.64
C VAL A 124 0.89 -18.90 28.97
N ASN A 125 2.19 -18.79 28.68
CA ASN A 125 3.21 -19.83 28.85
C ASN A 125 2.97 -21.07 27.94
N CYS A 126 3.98 -21.93 27.81
CA CYS A 126 3.93 -23.09 26.89
C CYS A 126 2.76 -24.03 27.23
N THR A 127 2.61 -24.42 28.49
CA THR A 127 1.55 -25.37 28.90
C THR A 127 0.16 -24.74 29.06
N GLY A 128 0.05 -23.40 28.99
CA GLY A 128 -1.25 -22.72 28.97
C GLY A 128 -1.85 -22.63 27.57
N CYS A 129 -1.02 -22.78 26.53
CA CYS A 129 -1.44 -22.84 25.12
C CYS A 129 -1.29 -24.25 24.53
N HIS A 130 -0.30 -25.04 24.98
CA HIS A 130 -0.13 -26.42 24.55
C HIS A 130 -0.67 -27.40 25.60
N GLU A 131 -1.89 -27.87 25.40
CA GLU A 131 -2.60 -28.79 26.31
C GLU A 131 -2.11 -30.24 26.20
N GLU A 132 -1.56 -30.61 25.03
CA GLU A 132 -1.08 -31.95 24.72
C GLU A 132 0.31 -31.91 24.10
N HIS A 133 1.08 -32.99 24.22
CA HIS A 133 2.39 -33.15 23.59
C HIS A 133 2.43 -34.46 22.78
N PRO A 134 2.83 -34.45 21.49
CA PRO A 134 2.95 -35.66 20.69
C PRO A 134 3.93 -36.70 21.29
N PRO A 135 3.65 -38.02 21.21
CA PRO A 135 2.50 -38.66 20.57
C PRO A 135 1.26 -38.80 21.49
N ALA A 136 1.27 -38.24 22.70
CA ALA A 136 0.16 -38.38 23.65
C ALA A 136 -1.13 -37.71 23.15
N GLY A 137 -1.00 -36.74 22.24
CA GLY A 137 -2.10 -36.07 21.58
C GLY A 137 -1.65 -35.40 20.27
N THR A 138 -2.62 -34.97 19.47
CA THR A 138 -2.39 -34.28 18.19
C THR A 138 -2.99 -32.88 18.15
N ASN A 139 -3.80 -32.51 19.15
CA ASN A 139 -4.50 -31.24 19.20
C ASN A 139 -3.88 -30.40 20.32
N ALA A 140 -2.59 -30.11 20.19
CA ALA A 140 -1.86 -29.41 21.24
C ALA A 140 -2.39 -28.00 21.47
N ILE A 141 -2.84 -27.29 20.42
CA ILE A 141 -3.25 -25.88 20.49
C ILE A 141 -4.79 -25.80 20.54
N PRO A 142 -5.38 -25.10 21.53
CA PRO A 142 -6.83 -24.90 21.63
C PRO A 142 -7.35 -23.95 20.54
N SER A 143 -8.66 -23.70 20.52
CA SER A 143 -9.22 -22.73 19.59
C SER A 143 -8.77 -21.32 19.99
N CYS A 144 -8.45 -20.47 19.01
CA CYS A 144 -8.14 -19.07 19.28
C CYS A 144 -9.30 -18.37 20.02
N ALA A 145 -10.55 -18.77 19.71
CA ALA A 145 -11.76 -18.20 20.30
C ALA A 145 -11.96 -18.56 21.79
N ASP A 146 -11.22 -19.53 22.32
CA ASP A 146 -11.29 -19.86 23.75
C ASP A 146 -10.68 -18.75 24.63
N CYS A 147 -9.81 -17.91 24.03
CA CYS A 147 -9.18 -16.75 24.68
C CYS A 147 -9.52 -15.42 24.00
N HIS A 148 -9.73 -15.39 22.67
CA HIS A 148 -10.11 -14.20 21.91
C HIS A 148 -11.62 -14.19 21.64
N ASP A 149 -12.39 -13.48 22.47
CA ASP A 149 -13.85 -13.49 22.39
C ASP A 149 -14.36 -12.82 21.10
N PRO A 150 -15.07 -13.54 20.21
CA PRO A 150 -15.71 -12.97 19.03
C PRO A 150 -16.70 -11.83 19.32
N GLY A 151 -17.21 -11.74 20.55
CA GLY A 151 -18.08 -10.65 20.99
C GLY A 151 -17.36 -9.33 21.29
N GLU A 152 -16.03 -9.35 21.45
CA GLU A 152 -15.23 -8.15 21.73
C GLU A 152 -14.78 -7.42 20.45
N SER A 153 -14.64 -8.14 19.34
CA SER A 153 -14.28 -7.59 18.04
C SER A 153 -14.73 -8.49 16.90
N ASP A 154 -15.32 -7.91 15.85
CA ASP A 154 -15.70 -8.64 14.62
C ASP A 154 -14.49 -9.34 13.98
N HIS A 155 -13.28 -8.81 14.19
CA HIS A 155 -12.04 -9.45 13.75
C HIS A 155 -11.83 -10.83 14.40
N PHE A 156 -12.16 -10.99 15.68
CA PHE A 156 -12.00 -12.26 16.40
C PHE A 156 -13.04 -13.32 15.96
N ALA A 157 -14.10 -12.91 15.26
CA ALA A 157 -15.06 -13.84 14.67
C ALA A 157 -14.55 -14.53 13.39
N LEU A 158 -13.49 -13.98 12.77
CA LEU A 158 -12.87 -14.51 11.55
C LEU A 158 -12.35 -15.94 11.77
N LYS A 159 -12.14 -16.65 10.65
CA LYS A 159 -11.61 -18.02 10.64
C LYS A 159 -10.18 -18.00 10.11
N ASN A 160 -9.47 -19.11 10.34
CA ASN A 160 -8.10 -19.32 9.88
C ASN A 160 -7.11 -18.25 10.39
N CYS A 161 -7.16 -17.95 11.70
CA CYS A 161 -6.31 -16.96 12.36
C CYS A 161 -4.82 -17.14 12.02
N THR A 162 -4.38 -18.39 11.89
CA THR A 162 -2.99 -18.74 11.59
C THR A 162 -2.54 -18.48 10.15
N ALA A 163 -3.46 -18.09 9.26
CA ALA A 163 -3.10 -17.62 7.92
C ALA A 163 -2.39 -16.25 7.98
N CYS A 164 -2.67 -15.47 9.03
CA CYS A 164 -2.09 -14.14 9.22
C CYS A 164 -1.23 -14.07 10.49
N HIS A 165 -1.68 -14.68 11.60
CA HIS A 165 -1.01 -14.61 12.90
C HIS A 165 -0.21 -15.87 13.17
N ASN A 166 1.07 -15.75 13.48
CA ASN A 166 1.79 -16.86 14.09
C ASN A 166 1.62 -16.79 15.63
N PRO A 167 1.12 -17.85 16.29
CA PRO A 167 0.86 -17.84 17.73
C PRO A 167 2.07 -17.54 18.63
N HIS A 168 3.30 -17.70 18.16
CA HIS A 168 4.49 -17.38 18.95
C HIS A 168 4.97 -15.93 18.79
N HIS A 169 4.51 -15.21 17.76
CA HIS A 169 4.79 -13.80 17.53
C HIS A 169 3.61 -13.14 16.81
N PRO A 170 2.45 -13.04 17.49
CA PRO A 170 1.17 -12.76 16.83
C PRO A 170 1.09 -11.39 16.16
N LEU A 171 1.91 -10.43 16.57
CA LEU A 171 1.90 -9.07 16.01
C LEU A 171 2.92 -8.88 14.88
N GLU A 172 3.79 -9.85 14.63
CA GLU A 172 4.73 -9.83 13.52
C GLU A 172 4.15 -10.56 12.31
N LEU A 173 3.42 -9.82 11.47
CA LEU A 173 2.77 -10.39 10.31
C LEU A 173 2.98 -9.55 9.05
N THR A 174 2.91 -10.24 7.92
CA THR A 174 2.85 -9.65 6.58
C THR A 174 1.64 -10.21 5.85
N PHE A 175 1.08 -9.39 4.98
CA PHE A 175 -0.08 -9.72 4.16
C PHE A 175 0.30 -10.26 2.78
N THR A 176 1.60 -10.27 2.44
CA THR A 176 2.10 -10.62 1.09
C THR A 176 1.84 -12.06 0.67
N THR A 177 1.64 -12.97 1.63
CA THR A 177 1.36 -14.39 1.39
C THR A 177 -0.11 -14.76 1.64
N VAL A 178 -0.93 -13.80 2.05
CA VAL A 178 -2.35 -14.03 2.37
C VAL A 178 -3.16 -13.87 1.09
N ALA A 179 -4.00 -14.85 0.78
CA ALA A 179 -4.77 -14.82 -0.48
C ALA A 179 -5.86 -13.74 -0.48
N GLU A 180 -6.55 -13.55 0.64
CA GLU A 180 -7.63 -12.57 0.80
C GLU A 180 -7.53 -11.90 2.18
N THR A 181 -7.51 -10.57 2.19
CA THR A 181 -7.34 -9.74 3.39
C THR A 181 -8.49 -8.76 3.60
N LYS A 182 -9.18 -8.33 2.54
CA LYS A 182 -10.27 -7.36 2.57
C LYS A 182 -11.35 -7.70 3.60
N PRO A 183 -11.88 -8.94 3.71
CA PRO A 183 -12.85 -9.26 4.75
C PRO A 183 -12.33 -8.99 6.16
N ALA A 184 -11.03 -9.21 6.40
CA ALA A 184 -10.41 -8.95 7.69
C ALA A 184 -10.19 -7.45 7.93
N CYS A 185 -9.67 -6.73 6.94
CA CYS A 185 -9.41 -5.29 7.04
C CYS A 185 -10.70 -4.50 7.33
N LEU A 186 -11.80 -4.87 6.68
CA LEU A 186 -13.08 -4.17 6.81
C LEU A 186 -13.79 -4.40 8.15
N THR A 187 -13.35 -5.35 8.97
CA THR A 187 -13.84 -5.49 10.36
C THR A 187 -13.49 -4.28 11.24
N CYS A 188 -12.39 -3.58 10.91
CA CYS A 188 -11.92 -2.39 11.63
C CYS A 188 -11.93 -1.13 10.77
N HIS A 189 -11.79 -1.25 9.44
CA HIS A 189 -11.76 -0.15 8.47
C HIS A 189 -12.96 -0.17 7.51
N PRO A 190 -14.20 -0.19 8.01
CA PRO A 190 -15.38 -0.23 7.14
C PRO A 190 -15.49 1.03 6.26
N ASP A 191 -15.02 2.18 6.76
CA ASP A 191 -15.00 3.45 6.03
C ASP A 191 -14.22 3.36 4.71
N LYS A 192 -13.16 2.55 4.66
CA LYS A 192 -12.37 2.35 3.44
C LYS A 192 -13.09 1.48 2.42
N GLY A 193 -13.82 0.47 2.89
CA GLY A 193 -14.73 -0.29 2.03
C GLY A 193 -15.80 0.59 1.42
N GLU A 194 -16.47 1.40 2.25
CA GLU A 194 -17.51 2.35 1.82
C GLU A 194 -16.97 3.39 0.83
N GLU A 195 -15.78 3.95 1.07
CA GLU A 195 -15.10 4.89 0.17
C GLU A 195 -14.83 4.28 -1.21
N MET A 196 -14.29 3.06 -1.25
CA MET A 196 -14.00 2.35 -2.51
C MET A 196 -15.28 1.95 -3.27
N GLU A 197 -16.36 1.62 -2.56
CA GLU A 197 -17.66 1.33 -3.15
C GLU A 197 -18.34 2.58 -3.73
N ALA A 198 -18.25 3.71 -3.03
CA ALA A 198 -18.80 4.99 -3.47
C ALA A 198 -18.05 5.57 -4.69
N HIS A 199 -16.77 5.23 -4.82
CA HIS A 199 -15.88 5.72 -5.87
C HIS A 199 -15.24 4.55 -6.66
N PRO A 200 -16.03 3.81 -7.44
CA PRO A 200 -15.57 2.61 -8.11
C PRO A 200 -14.40 2.91 -9.06
N SER A 201 -13.36 2.09 -8.95
CA SER A 201 -12.15 2.16 -9.77
C SER A 201 -11.50 0.78 -9.84
N ALA A 202 -10.48 0.60 -10.68
CA ALA A 202 -9.73 -0.66 -10.73
C ALA A 202 -9.10 -1.06 -9.38
N HIS A 203 -8.88 -0.08 -8.48
CA HIS A 203 -8.41 -0.35 -7.12
C HIS A 203 -9.48 -0.98 -6.24
N ALA A 204 -10.77 -0.66 -6.46
CA ALA A 204 -11.88 -1.21 -5.69
C ALA A 204 -12.02 -2.74 -5.85
N ASP A 205 -11.55 -3.26 -7.00
CA ASP A 205 -11.50 -4.68 -7.34
C ASP A 205 -10.26 -5.40 -6.77
N GLN A 206 -9.26 -4.67 -6.27
CA GLN A 206 -8.07 -5.27 -5.65
C GLN A 206 -8.32 -5.61 -4.18
N ASP A 207 -7.52 -6.56 -3.69
CA ASP A 207 -7.47 -6.85 -2.26
C ASP A 207 -6.57 -5.84 -1.52
N CYS A 208 -6.83 -5.60 -0.24
CA CYS A 208 -6.12 -4.56 0.54
C CYS A 208 -4.61 -4.79 0.56
N ASN A 209 -4.19 -6.06 0.54
CA ASN A 209 -2.78 -6.44 0.54
C ASN A 209 -2.03 -6.21 -0.78
N SER A 210 -2.74 -5.85 -1.85
CA SER A 210 -2.11 -5.47 -3.12
C SER A 210 -1.32 -4.17 -2.99
N CYS A 211 -1.71 -3.33 -2.01
CA CYS A 211 -0.99 -2.12 -1.66
C CYS A 211 -0.46 -2.16 -0.23
N HIS A 212 -1.19 -2.71 0.75
CA HIS A 212 -0.74 -2.77 2.14
C HIS A 212 -0.07 -4.11 2.46
N ASN A 213 1.24 -4.13 2.63
CA ASN A 213 1.98 -5.37 2.86
C ASN A 213 2.07 -5.77 4.34
N GLN A 214 1.82 -4.83 5.24
CA GLN A 214 1.88 -5.01 6.69
C GLN A 214 0.85 -4.11 7.38
N HIS A 215 0.59 -4.37 8.65
CA HIS A 215 -0.27 -3.52 9.45
C HIS A 215 0.43 -2.18 9.73
N GLY A 216 -0.19 -1.07 9.29
CA GLY A 216 0.30 0.29 9.52
C GLY A 216 0.54 1.06 8.22
N LEU A 217 1.10 2.26 8.35
CA LEU A 217 1.38 3.21 7.26
C LEU A 217 2.84 3.71 7.29
N GLY A 218 3.72 3.01 8.00
CA GLY A 218 5.14 3.30 8.02
C GLY A 218 5.82 2.98 6.69
N GLU A 219 7.06 3.47 6.54
CA GLU A 219 7.87 3.20 5.35
C GLU A 219 8.00 1.68 5.11
N GLY A 220 7.75 1.25 3.86
CA GLY A 220 7.81 -0.16 3.47
C GLY A 220 6.59 -1.01 3.86
N GLN A 221 5.61 -0.44 4.55
CA GLN A 221 4.37 -1.15 4.90
C GLN A 221 3.31 -1.07 3.79
N TYR A 222 3.52 -0.22 2.80
CA TYR A 222 2.66 -0.10 1.63
C TYR A 222 3.47 0.12 0.35
N GLN A 223 2.87 -0.26 -0.79
CA GLN A 223 3.37 0.00 -2.12
C GLN A 223 3.12 1.46 -2.50
N THR A 224 4.08 2.09 -3.17
CA THR A 224 3.92 3.44 -3.69
C THR A 224 3.13 3.40 -5.01
N CYS A 225 2.46 4.51 -5.36
CA CYS A 225 1.77 4.62 -6.66
C CYS A 225 2.71 4.36 -7.83
N LEU A 226 3.98 4.79 -7.71
CA LEU A 226 4.99 4.70 -8.76
C LEU A 226 5.53 3.28 -8.99
N ASP A 227 5.23 2.34 -8.09
CA ASP A 227 5.56 0.92 -8.30
C ASP A 227 4.70 0.29 -9.42
N CYS A 228 3.58 0.92 -9.78
CA CYS A 228 2.64 0.43 -10.79
C CYS A 228 2.24 1.49 -11.83
N HIS A 229 2.28 2.78 -11.47
CA HIS A 229 1.83 3.89 -12.31
C HIS A 229 2.98 4.82 -12.70
N GLU A 230 2.96 5.30 -13.93
CA GLU A 230 3.82 6.42 -14.34
C GLU A 230 3.25 7.74 -13.80
N GLY A 231 4.13 8.62 -13.32
CA GLY A 231 3.73 9.97 -12.88
C GLY A 231 3.35 10.85 -14.06
N HIS A 232 2.57 11.92 -13.80
CA HIS A 232 2.23 12.90 -14.84
C HIS A 232 3.43 13.78 -15.24
N SER A 233 4.50 13.78 -14.44
CA SER A 233 5.81 14.31 -14.84
C SER A 233 6.94 13.44 -14.26
N PRO A 234 8.15 13.50 -14.84
CA PRO A 234 9.28 12.67 -14.41
C PRO A 234 9.73 12.91 -12.96
N ASP A 235 9.45 14.10 -12.43
CA ASP A 235 9.93 14.55 -11.12
C ASP A 235 8.89 14.36 -10.00
N MET A 236 7.70 13.85 -10.32
CA MET A 236 6.65 13.63 -9.33
C MET A 236 7.02 12.51 -8.36
N THR A 237 6.78 12.77 -7.08
CA THR A 237 6.92 11.81 -5.99
C THR A 237 5.55 11.32 -5.52
N ILE A 238 5.53 10.30 -4.66
CA ILE A 238 4.29 9.82 -4.03
C ILE A 238 3.55 10.93 -3.28
N ASP A 239 4.28 11.80 -2.59
CA ASP A 239 3.70 12.93 -1.86
C ASP A 239 3.01 13.92 -2.81
N ASP A 240 3.50 14.05 -4.05
CA ASP A 240 2.85 14.87 -5.06
C ASP A 240 1.57 14.23 -5.58
N CYS A 241 1.55 12.90 -5.75
CA CYS A 241 0.33 12.16 -6.12
C CYS A 241 -0.78 12.37 -5.09
N LEU A 242 -0.44 12.31 -3.80
CA LEU A 242 -1.38 12.42 -2.68
C LEU A 242 -1.97 13.82 -2.49
N LYS A 243 -1.42 14.85 -3.16
CA LYS A 243 -2.03 16.19 -3.19
C LYS A 243 -3.34 16.23 -3.97
N CYS A 244 -3.55 15.27 -4.87
CA CYS A 244 -4.68 15.24 -5.80
C CYS A 244 -5.48 13.93 -5.73
N HIS A 245 -4.79 12.80 -5.56
CA HIS A 245 -5.37 11.47 -5.57
C HIS A 245 -5.45 10.89 -4.16
N LYS A 246 -6.61 10.33 -3.81
CA LYS A 246 -6.78 9.53 -2.61
C LYS A 246 -6.56 8.04 -2.95
N PRO A 247 -5.79 7.27 -2.17
CA PRO A 247 -5.49 5.87 -2.50
C PRO A 247 -6.73 4.97 -2.67
N HIS A 248 -7.77 5.21 -1.86
CA HIS A 248 -9.01 4.42 -1.89
C HIS A 248 -10.06 4.96 -2.88
N SER A 249 -9.88 6.18 -3.38
CA SER A 249 -10.76 6.80 -4.38
C SER A 249 -9.94 7.61 -5.40
N PRO A 250 -9.03 6.97 -6.15
CA PRO A 250 -8.03 7.68 -6.96
C PRO A 250 -8.66 8.51 -8.09
N THR A 251 -9.90 8.23 -8.47
CA THR A 251 -10.62 8.97 -9.51
C THR A 251 -11.40 10.18 -8.98
N ASP A 252 -11.60 10.31 -7.66
CA ASP A 252 -12.15 11.52 -7.03
C ASP A 252 -11.03 12.54 -6.80
N ILE A 253 -10.62 13.20 -7.89
CA ILE A 253 -9.49 14.13 -7.88
C ILE A 253 -9.89 15.42 -7.15
N THR A 254 -9.27 15.63 -6.01
CA THR A 254 -9.49 16.78 -5.12
C THR A 254 -8.16 17.27 -4.61
N TYR A 255 -7.98 18.59 -4.48
CA TYR A 255 -6.70 19.19 -4.17
C TYR A 255 -6.86 20.49 -3.40
N GLY A 256 -5.79 20.92 -2.73
CA GLY A 256 -5.75 22.16 -1.95
C GLY A 256 -5.46 23.42 -2.77
N GLU A 257 -5.28 24.54 -2.07
CA GLU A 257 -4.96 25.85 -2.67
C GLU A 257 -3.48 25.96 -3.14
N ASP A 258 -2.60 25.11 -2.61
CA ASP A 258 -1.15 25.18 -2.86
C ASP A 258 -0.68 24.20 -3.95
N ILE A 259 -1.37 24.19 -5.10
CA ILE A 259 -0.96 23.38 -6.26
C ILE A 259 -0.25 24.23 -7.31
N PRO A 260 1.00 23.88 -7.68
CA PRO A 260 1.71 24.56 -8.75
C PRO A 260 1.02 24.42 -10.11
N VAL A 261 0.96 25.51 -10.88
CA VAL A 261 0.49 25.51 -12.28
C VAL A 261 1.19 24.44 -13.12
N ALA A 262 2.47 24.18 -12.85
CA ALA A 262 3.26 23.16 -13.55
C ALA A 262 2.65 21.75 -13.46
N TYR A 263 1.98 21.40 -12.35
CA TYR A 263 1.32 20.09 -12.23
C TYR A 263 0.08 19.99 -13.12
N CYS A 264 -0.64 21.10 -13.31
CA CYS A 264 -1.75 21.16 -14.25
C CYS A 264 -1.23 21.12 -15.69
N ALA A 265 -0.13 21.84 -15.97
CA ALA A 265 0.51 21.93 -17.28
C ALA A 265 1.05 20.58 -17.79
N SER A 266 1.33 19.63 -16.90
CA SER A 266 1.68 18.25 -17.27
C SER A 266 0.63 17.58 -18.18
N CYS A 267 -0.65 17.98 -18.08
CA CYS A 267 -1.71 17.52 -18.98
C CYS A 267 -2.34 18.67 -19.78
N HIS A 268 -2.27 19.90 -19.28
CA HIS A 268 -2.89 21.09 -19.85
C HIS A 268 -1.85 22.11 -20.34
N GLU A 269 -0.82 21.64 -21.05
CA GLU A 269 0.29 22.47 -21.54
C GLU A 269 -0.20 23.68 -22.33
N ASP A 270 -1.06 23.45 -23.32
CA ASP A 270 -1.59 24.51 -24.19
C ASP A 270 -2.40 25.57 -23.41
N ILE A 271 -3.14 25.15 -22.39
CA ILE A 271 -3.95 26.07 -21.56
C ILE A 271 -3.03 26.90 -20.66
N ALA A 272 -2.03 26.27 -20.04
CA ALA A 272 -1.05 26.97 -19.23
C ALA A 272 -0.28 28.01 -20.06
N ALA A 273 0.14 27.65 -21.27
CA ALA A 273 0.76 28.57 -22.22
C ALA A 273 -0.18 29.72 -22.63
N THR A 274 -1.43 29.39 -22.98
CA THR A 274 -2.43 30.38 -23.36
C THR A 274 -2.69 31.40 -22.25
N LEU A 275 -2.84 30.94 -21.00
CA LEU A 275 -3.07 31.81 -19.85
C LEU A 275 -1.85 32.72 -19.61
N ALA A 276 -0.64 32.17 -19.67
CA ALA A 276 0.60 32.92 -19.51
C ALA A 276 0.77 33.99 -20.60
N GLU A 277 0.37 33.70 -21.84
CA GLU A 277 0.47 34.62 -22.98
C GLU A 277 -0.69 35.62 -23.07
N SER A 278 -1.82 35.37 -22.40
CA SER A 278 -3.03 36.21 -22.47
C SER A 278 -2.76 37.69 -22.13
N GLY A 279 -1.77 37.95 -21.27
CA GLY A 279 -1.49 39.27 -20.70
C GLY A 279 -2.65 39.87 -19.91
N SER A 280 -3.61 39.04 -19.51
CA SER A 280 -4.72 39.40 -18.62
C SER A 280 -4.26 39.36 -17.16
N LYS A 281 -5.03 39.96 -16.23
CA LYS A 281 -4.72 39.86 -14.80
C LYS A 281 -4.89 38.45 -14.23
N HIS A 282 -5.65 37.59 -14.90
CA HIS A 282 -5.80 36.20 -14.51
C HIS A 282 -4.51 35.39 -14.71
N SER A 283 -3.56 35.85 -15.55
CA SER A 283 -2.26 35.18 -15.70
C SER A 283 -1.39 35.25 -14.45
N GLU A 284 -1.75 36.10 -13.48
CA GLU A 284 -1.07 36.22 -12.17
C GLU A 284 -1.62 35.21 -11.13
N LEU A 285 -2.72 34.50 -11.43
CA LEU A 285 -3.39 33.57 -10.52
C LEU A 285 -2.95 32.12 -10.76
N SER A 286 -3.03 31.28 -9.72
CA SER A 286 -2.90 29.83 -9.89
C SER A 286 -4.17 29.22 -10.48
N CYS A 287 -4.05 28.07 -11.15
CA CYS A 287 -5.18 27.34 -11.71
C CYS A 287 -6.26 27.06 -10.65
N VAL A 288 -5.84 26.75 -9.42
CA VAL A 288 -6.72 26.34 -8.33
C VAL A 288 -7.53 27.49 -7.72
N GLU A 289 -7.21 28.75 -8.02
CA GLU A 289 -8.06 29.88 -7.61
C GLU A 289 -9.39 29.89 -8.36
N CYS A 290 -9.37 29.47 -9.63
CA CYS A 290 -10.57 29.32 -10.45
C CYS A 290 -11.11 27.89 -10.43
N HIS A 291 -10.24 26.89 -10.29
CA HIS A 291 -10.60 25.47 -10.26
C HIS A 291 -10.58 24.94 -8.83
N ASP A 292 -11.32 25.58 -7.94
CA ASP A 292 -11.20 25.41 -6.49
C ASP A 292 -11.60 24.02 -5.97
N GLY A 293 -10.66 23.33 -5.34
CA GLY A 293 -10.90 22.14 -4.49
C GLY A 293 -11.14 20.82 -5.21
N ARG A 294 -11.56 20.85 -6.48
CA ARG A 294 -11.90 19.65 -7.26
C ARG A 294 -11.60 19.84 -8.73
N HIS A 295 -11.03 18.81 -9.34
CA HIS A 295 -10.72 18.82 -10.76
C HIS A 295 -11.97 19.06 -11.62
N GLY A 296 -11.87 20.02 -12.54
CA GLY A 296 -12.97 20.41 -13.44
C GLY A 296 -14.05 21.28 -12.82
N LYS A 297 -14.01 21.59 -11.51
CA LYS A 297 -14.87 22.64 -10.93
C LYS A 297 -14.44 23.99 -11.52
N ILE A 298 -15.40 24.86 -11.84
CA ILE A 298 -15.14 26.21 -12.35
C ILE A 298 -15.86 27.19 -11.42
N THR A 299 -15.09 28.11 -10.82
CA THR A 299 -15.62 29.21 -10.00
C THR A 299 -16.33 30.23 -10.91
N PRO A 300 -17.59 30.59 -10.61
CA PRO A 300 -18.29 31.67 -11.30
C PRO A 300 -17.53 32.99 -11.26
N CYS A 301 -17.54 33.75 -12.36
CA CYS A 301 -16.84 35.04 -12.43
C CYS A 301 -17.29 36.01 -11.31
N VAL A 302 -18.57 35.94 -10.94
CA VAL A 302 -19.20 36.83 -9.95
C VAL A 302 -18.74 36.58 -8.51
N ASP A 303 -18.04 35.47 -8.25
CA ASP A 303 -17.51 35.18 -6.92
C ASP A 303 -16.31 36.08 -6.58
N CYS A 304 -15.61 36.57 -7.62
CA CYS A 304 -14.49 37.51 -7.49
C CYS A 304 -14.75 38.87 -8.13
N HIS A 305 -15.64 38.95 -9.12
CA HIS A 305 -15.97 40.19 -9.82
C HIS A 305 -17.35 40.71 -9.44
N ASP A 306 -17.40 41.99 -9.10
CA ASP A 306 -18.66 42.74 -9.10
C ASP A 306 -19.24 42.79 -10.52
N GLN A 307 -20.53 43.07 -10.63
CA GLN A 307 -21.25 43.21 -11.89
C GLN A 307 -20.76 44.44 -12.66
N PRO A 308 -19.85 44.29 -13.66
CA PRO A 308 -19.15 45.43 -14.26
C PRO A 308 -20.00 46.12 -15.34
N HIS A 309 -21.12 45.51 -15.71
CA HIS A 309 -22.08 46.03 -16.67
C HIS A 309 -23.43 46.30 -16.03
N ASP A 310 -24.28 47.04 -16.74
CA ASP A 310 -25.66 47.26 -16.34
C ASP A 310 -26.42 45.92 -16.16
N PRO A 311 -27.30 45.78 -15.15
CA PRO A 311 -28.06 44.55 -14.91
C PRO A 311 -28.78 43.99 -16.14
N TYR A 312 -29.24 44.86 -17.05
CA TYR A 312 -29.90 44.43 -18.28
C TYR A 312 -28.99 43.56 -19.18
N MET A 313 -27.67 43.83 -19.19
CA MET A 313 -26.70 43.02 -19.96
C MET A 313 -26.61 41.61 -19.40
N HIS A 314 -26.55 41.47 -18.08
CA HIS A 314 -26.42 40.17 -17.42
C HIS A 314 -27.74 39.38 -17.42
N GLU A 315 -28.90 40.05 -17.38
CA GLU A 315 -30.20 39.39 -17.56
C GLU A 315 -30.33 38.80 -18.97
N LYS A 316 -29.84 39.55 -19.98
CA LYS A 316 -29.94 39.13 -21.38
C LYS A 316 -28.85 38.13 -21.80
N PHE A 317 -27.66 38.24 -21.21
CA PHE A 317 -26.48 37.42 -21.51
C PHE A 317 -25.87 36.90 -20.20
N PRO A 318 -26.43 35.80 -19.63
CA PRO A 318 -25.95 35.26 -18.36
C PRO A 318 -24.55 34.62 -18.47
N GLU A 319 -24.16 34.16 -19.66
CA GLU A 319 -22.86 33.53 -19.92
C GLU A 319 -21.81 34.56 -20.38
N CYS A 320 -20.94 34.99 -19.47
CA CYS A 320 -19.90 36.01 -19.72
C CYS A 320 -19.02 35.70 -20.93
N VAL A 321 -18.68 34.43 -21.13
CA VAL A 321 -17.80 33.95 -22.20
C VAL A 321 -18.37 34.15 -23.61
N THR A 322 -19.67 34.43 -23.73
CA THR A 322 -20.31 34.81 -25.02
C THR A 322 -19.63 36.03 -25.64
N CYS A 323 -19.18 36.98 -24.81
CA CYS A 323 -18.46 38.17 -25.25
C CYS A 323 -16.99 38.16 -24.81
N HIS A 324 -16.67 37.55 -23.67
CA HIS A 324 -15.32 37.49 -23.12
C HIS A 324 -14.46 36.30 -23.62
N ARG A 325 -14.99 35.52 -24.57
CA ARG A 325 -14.34 34.38 -25.26
C ARG A 325 -13.96 33.20 -24.39
N ASP A 326 -12.91 33.33 -23.59
CA ASP A 326 -12.26 32.23 -22.88
C ASP A 326 -11.75 32.75 -21.53
N PRO A 327 -12.08 32.10 -20.39
CA PRO A 327 -11.52 32.44 -19.09
C PRO A 327 -9.98 32.42 -19.04
N HIS A 328 -9.34 31.58 -19.86
CA HIS A 328 -7.88 31.49 -19.98
C HIS A 328 -7.28 32.49 -20.98
N ASN A 329 -8.13 33.14 -21.79
CA ASN A 329 -7.71 34.12 -22.79
C ASN A 329 -8.78 35.20 -22.97
N LEU A 330 -9.06 35.91 -21.86
CA LEU A 330 -10.14 36.89 -21.83
C LEU A 330 -9.86 37.99 -22.85
N ALA A 331 -10.83 38.18 -23.76
CA ALA A 331 -10.78 39.28 -24.71
C ALA A 331 -10.75 40.62 -23.95
N ARG A 332 -9.84 41.51 -24.36
CA ARG A 332 -9.73 42.88 -23.84
C ARG A 332 -10.90 43.75 -24.27
#